data_AF-A0AAJ2MW25-F1
#
_entry.id   AF-A0AAJ2MW25-F1
#
_cell.length_a   1.000
_cell.length_b   1.000
_cell.length_c   1.000
_cell.angle_alpha   90.00
_cell.angle_beta   90.00
_cell.angle_gamma   90.00
#
_symmetry.space_group_name_H-M   'P 1'
#
loop_
_entity.id
_entity.type
_entity.pdbx_description
1 polymer ?
#
loop_
_entity_poly.entity_id
_entity_poly.type
_entity_poly.pdbx_seq_one_letter_code
_entity_poly.pdbx_strand_id
1 'polypeptide(L)'
;MKLNDIQKSALVCALLGLGLVILFLLSGKVLPKSELTPLEGKIDWVKATGKNGDTLRFKFLNNETHLIYHSIGGQTSKTHSALASQGSTISVLYDLTDSHSPPFDENSYHTIYELIKNGETIRSYESMVEAYAANSRIAGWAGLVSLFIAGIFFLVDKRRKIKLTSN
;
A
#
# COMPACT_ATOMS: atom_id res chain seq x y z
N MET A 1 17.64 18.63 28.89
CA MET A 1 18.03 17.51 28.01
C MET A 1 19.55 17.41 28.01
N LYS A 2 20.09 16.29 28.50
CA LYS A 2 21.55 16.07 28.61
C LYS A 2 22.14 15.87 27.21
N LEU A 3 23.45 16.10 27.05
CA LEU A 3 24.15 15.95 25.75
C LEU A 3 23.92 14.55 25.14
N ASN A 4 23.99 13.52 25.99
CA ASN A 4 23.73 12.13 25.63
C ASN A 4 22.30 11.89 25.12
N ASP A 5 21.33 12.70 25.55
CA ASP A 5 19.94 12.57 25.10
C ASP A 5 19.78 13.10 23.67
N ILE A 6 20.48 14.20 23.32
CA ILE A 6 20.46 14.79 21.96
C ILE A 6 21.08 13.84 20.94
N GLN A 7 22.20 13.21 21.29
CA GLN A 7 22.85 12.24 20.42
C GLN A 7 21.99 10.99 20.20
N LYS A 8 21.33 10.49 21.25
CA LYS A 8 20.38 9.37 21.15
C LYS A 8 19.20 9.72 20.25
N SER A 9 18.59 10.90 20.42
CA SER A 9 17.49 11.35 19.56
C SER A 9 17.93 11.51 18.10
N ALA A 10 19.12 12.08 17.85
CA ALA A 10 19.67 12.19 16.50
C ALA A 10 19.83 10.82 15.83
N LEU A 11 20.37 9.84 16.56
CA LEU A 11 20.57 8.49 16.06
C LEU A 11 19.24 7.78 15.76
N VAL A 12 18.25 7.90 16.66
CA VAL A 12 16.90 7.34 16.44
C VAL A 12 16.26 7.93 15.19
N CYS A 13 16.28 9.25 15.04
CA CYS A 13 15.75 9.93 13.85
C CYS A 13 16.51 9.53 12.57
N ALA A 14 17.83 9.36 12.63
CA ALA A 14 18.63 8.94 11.49
C ALA A 14 18.28 7.50 11.05
N LEU A 15 18.20 6.57 12.00
CA LEU A 15 17.87 5.16 11.73
C LEU A 15 16.42 5.01 11.22
N LEU A 16 15.47 5.70 11.85
CA LEU A 16 14.09 5.73 11.39
C LEU A 16 13.98 6.33 9.98
N GLY A 17 14.68 7.43 9.74
CA GLY A 17 14.68 8.11 8.44
C GLY A 17 15.25 7.24 7.34
N LEU A 18 16.40 6.60 7.59
CA LEU A 18 17.01 5.64 6.68
C LEU A 18 16.08 4.45 6.41
N GLY A 19 15.46 3.88 7.45
CA GLY A 19 14.52 2.77 7.33
C GLY A 19 13.33 3.12 6.44
N LEU A 20 12.74 4.32 6.61
CA LEU A 20 11.62 4.78 5.80
C LEU A 20 12.00 5.07 4.34
N VAL A 21 13.20 5.58 4.08
CA VAL A 21 13.72 5.75 2.72
C VAL A 21 13.96 4.40 2.04
N ILE A 22 14.53 3.43 2.75
CA ILE A 22 14.70 2.06 2.23
C ILE A 22 13.33 1.45 1.91
N LEU A 23 12.36 1.58 2.82
CA LEU A 23 10.99 1.11 2.60
C LEU A 23 10.38 1.78 1.36
N PHE A 24 10.56 3.08 1.17
CA PHE A 24 10.09 3.78 -0.04
C PHE A 24 10.71 3.21 -1.32
N LEU A 25 12.01 2.93 -1.33
CA LEU A 25 12.71 2.38 -2.50
C LEU A 25 12.27 0.95 -2.84
N LEU A 26 11.86 0.18 -1.85
CA LEU A 26 11.41 -1.21 -2.02
C LEU A 26 9.89 -1.33 -2.25
N SER A 27 9.10 -0.32 -1.85
CA SER A 27 7.64 -0.36 -1.89
C SER A 27 7.06 0.25 -3.18
N GLY A 28 5.84 -0.14 -3.53
CA GLY A 28 5.08 0.48 -4.62
C GLY A 28 5.38 -0.05 -6.03
N LYS A 29 6.15 -1.13 -6.15
CA LYS A 29 6.29 -1.84 -7.42
C LYS A 29 5.03 -2.65 -7.69
N VAL A 30 4.24 -2.16 -8.63
CA VAL A 30 3.14 -2.91 -9.24
C VAL A 30 3.68 -3.56 -10.51
N LEU A 31 3.32 -4.82 -10.76
CA LEU A 31 3.71 -5.50 -12.00
C LEU A 31 3.19 -4.73 -13.23
N PRO A 32 3.95 -4.66 -14.33
CA PRO A 32 3.46 -4.12 -15.60
C PRO A 32 2.12 -4.75 -15.99
N LYS A 33 1.21 -3.96 -16.57
CA LYS A 33 -0.14 -4.44 -16.97
C LYS A 33 -0.10 -5.71 -17.82
N SER A 34 0.92 -5.87 -18.67
CA SER A 34 1.13 -7.04 -19.53
C SER A 34 1.50 -8.33 -18.79
N GLU A 35 1.96 -8.21 -17.54
CA GLU A 35 2.33 -9.34 -16.68
C GLU A 35 1.19 -9.74 -15.73
N LEU A 36 0.11 -8.96 -15.71
CA LEU A 36 -1.09 -9.30 -14.94
C LEU A 36 -1.94 -10.34 -15.66
N THR A 37 -2.59 -11.19 -14.87
CA THR A 37 -3.45 -12.24 -15.39
C THR A 37 -4.87 -11.70 -15.57
N PRO A 38 -5.46 -11.80 -16.77
CA PRO A 38 -6.85 -11.45 -16.98
C PRO A 38 -7.76 -12.56 -16.47
N LEU A 39 -8.89 -12.17 -15.88
CA LEU A 39 -9.99 -13.08 -15.55
C LEU A 39 -11.31 -12.39 -15.78
N GLU A 40 -12.24 -13.08 -16.44
CA GLU A 40 -13.56 -12.56 -16.77
C GLU A 40 -14.64 -13.59 -16.45
N GLY A 41 -15.78 -13.10 -15.95
CA GLY A 41 -16.92 -13.96 -15.68
C GLY A 41 -18.04 -13.25 -14.91
N LYS A 42 -18.95 -14.07 -14.37
CA LYS A 42 -20.00 -13.62 -13.46
C LYS A 42 -19.56 -13.82 -12.02
N ILE A 43 -19.94 -12.92 -11.13
CA ILE A 43 -19.63 -13.05 -9.70
C ILE A 43 -20.48 -14.16 -9.08
N ASP A 44 -19.83 -15.05 -8.34
CA ASP A 44 -20.48 -16.06 -7.50
C ASP A 44 -20.88 -15.43 -6.17
N TRP A 45 -19.90 -14.84 -5.49
CA TRP A 45 -20.10 -14.14 -4.23
C TRP A 45 -19.13 -12.97 -4.09
N VAL A 46 -19.55 -11.99 -3.29
CA VAL A 46 -18.74 -10.86 -2.84
C VAL A 46 -18.96 -10.67 -1.34
N LYS A 47 -17.88 -10.40 -0.61
CA LYS A 47 -17.90 -10.19 0.84
C LYS A 47 -17.05 -8.96 1.20
N ALA A 48 -17.67 -7.99 1.85
CA ALA A 48 -16.94 -6.91 2.49
C ALA A 48 -16.23 -7.43 3.75
N THR A 49 -14.95 -7.09 3.88
CA THR A 49 -14.04 -7.52 4.94
C THR A 49 -13.16 -6.34 5.39
N GLY A 50 -12.37 -6.52 6.44
CA GLY A 50 -11.57 -5.46 7.05
C GLY A 50 -12.35 -4.66 8.11
N LYS A 51 -11.64 -3.78 8.83
CA LYS A 51 -12.16 -3.08 10.02
C LYS A 51 -13.39 -2.22 9.71
N ASN A 52 -13.51 -1.71 8.48
CA ASN A 52 -14.60 -0.85 8.03
C ASN A 52 -15.31 -1.38 6.77
N GLY A 53 -15.16 -2.68 6.45
CA GLY A 53 -15.71 -3.23 5.20
C GLY A 53 -15.07 -2.64 3.93
N ASP A 54 -13.85 -2.12 4.06
CA ASP A 54 -13.15 -1.37 3.02
C ASP A 54 -12.43 -2.29 2.02
N THR A 55 -12.24 -3.55 2.39
CA THR A 55 -11.62 -4.60 1.57
C THR A 55 -12.69 -5.54 1.05
N LEU A 56 -12.73 -5.80 -0.26
CA LEU A 56 -13.73 -6.69 -0.84
C LEU A 56 -13.05 -7.98 -1.27
N ARG A 57 -13.57 -9.12 -0.82
CA ARG A 57 -13.18 -10.44 -1.31
C ARG A 57 -14.28 -10.97 -2.19
N PHE A 58 -13.94 -11.65 -3.27
CA PHE A 58 -14.92 -12.18 -4.19
C PHE A 58 -14.37 -13.34 -5.00
N LYS A 59 -15.27 -14.05 -5.67
CA LYS A 59 -14.97 -15.20 -6.52
C LYS A 59 -15.90 -15.17 -7.74
N PHE A 60 -15.41 -15.69 -8.86
CA PHE A 60 -16.20 -15.89 -10.06
C PHE A 60 -16.94 -17.24 -10.03
N LEU A 61 -18.10 -17.29 -10.66
CA LEU A 61 -18.86 -18.53 -10.84
C LEU A 61 -18.03 -19.53 -11.65
N ASN A 62 -17.95 -20.78 -11.17
CA ASN A 62 -17.18 -21.87 -11.77
C ASN A 62 -15.67 -21.62 -11.88
N ASN A 63 -15.09 -20.77 -11.02
CA ASN A 63 -13.65 -20.50 -11.00
C ASN A 63 -13.15 -20.46 -9.55
N GLU A 64 -12.12 -21.24 -9.23
CA GLU A 64 -11.59 -21.40 -7.86
C GLU A 64 -10.68 -20.26 -7.36
N THR A 65 -10.35 -19.29 -8.23
CA THR A 65 -9.48 -18.17 -7.87
C THR A 65 -10.20 -17.21 -6.93
N HIS A 66 -9.61 -17.03 -5.75
CA HIS A 66 -10.07 -16.06 -4.76
C HIS A 66 -9.39 -14.71 -5.00
N LEU A 67 -10.20 -13.66 -5.11
CA LEU A 67 -9.72 -12.33 -5.46
C LEU A 67 -9.98 -11.35 -4.32
N ILE A 68 -9.08 -10.37 -4.20
CA ILE A 68 -9.19 -9.31 -3.22
C ILE A 68 -8.99 -7.94 -3.86
N TYR A 69 -9.87 -7.03 -3.46
CA TYR A 69 -9.81 -5.62 -3.74
C TYR A 69 -9.42 -4.89 -2.46
N HIS A 70 -8.30 -4.19 -2.50
CA HIS A 70 -7.91 -3.27 -1.43
C HIS A 70 -8.49 -1.87 -1.66
N SER A 71 -8.84 -1.19 -0.56
CA SER A 71 -9.34 0.19 -0.53
C SER A 71 -8.31 1.23 -0.98
N ILE A 72 -7.06 0.84 -1.19
CA ILE A 72 -6.00 1.68 -1.77
C ILE A 72 -6.51 2.24 -3.10
N GLY A 73 -6.49 3.56 -3.27
CA GLY A 73 -7.04 4.26 -4.43
C GLY A 73 -8.55 4.55 -4.38
N GLY A 74 -9.23 4.21 -3.29
CA GLY A 74 -10.63 4.55 -3.05
C GLY A 74 -11.64 3.70 -3.82
N GLN A 75 -12.85 4.21 -4.02
CA GLN A 75 -13.95 3.62 -4.81
C GLN A 75 -14.60 2.33 -4.27
N THR A 76 -14.37 1.94 -3.01
CA THR A 76 -14.94 0.69 -2.46
C THR A 76 -16.45 0.56 -2.64
N SER A 77 -17.23 1.64 -2.45
CA SER A 77 -18.68 1.61 -2.66
C SER A 77 -19.08 1.35 -4.12
N LYS A 78 -18.42 2.02 -5.08
CA LYS A 78 -18.65 1.82 -6.52
C LYS A 78 -18.30 0.38 -6.91
N THR A 79 -17.16 -0.11 -6.45
CA THR A 79 -16.68 -1.48 -6.70
C THR A 79 -17.59 -2.52 -6.10
N HIS A 80 -18.02 -2.35 -4.84
CA HIS A 80 -18.96 -3.27 -4.20
C HIS A 80 -20.28 -3.33 -4.96
N SER A 81 -20.83 -2.18 -5.36
CA SER A 81 -22.05 -2.12 -6.17
C SER A 81 -21.86 -2.76 -7.56
N ALA A 82 -20.68 -2.65 -8.16
CA ALA A 82 -20.36 -3.31 -9.42
C ALA A 82 -20.32 -4.83 -9.28
N LEU A 83 -19.63 -5.33 -8.24
CA LEU A 83 -19.48 -6.76 -7.94
C LEU A 83 -20.80 -7.41 -7.48
N ALA A 84 -21.64 -6.70 -6.74
CA ALA A 84 -22.94 -7.20 -6.29
C ALA A 84 -24.02 -7.19 -7.40
N SER A 85 -23.70 -6.62 -8.57
CA SER A 85 -24.64 -6.51 -9.69
C SER A 85 -24.87 -7.85 -10.36
N GLN A 86 -26.08 -8.41 -10.18
CA GLN A 86 -26.45 -9.67 -10.80
C GLN A 86 -26.40 -9.60 -12.34
N GLY A 87 -26.01 -10.72 -12.95
CA GLY A 87 -26.00 -10.88 -14.42
C GLY A 87 -24.96 -10.04 -15.17
N SER A 88 -24.16 -9.23 -14.45
CA SER A 88 -23.09 -8.43 -15.07
C SER A 88 -21.85 -9.28 -15.32
N THR A 89 -21.19 -9.02 -16.43
CA THR A 89 -19.87 -9.57 -16.72
C THR A 89 -18.83 -8.66 -16.12
N ILE A 90 -18.01 -9.22 -15.23
CA ILE A 90 -16.88 -8.55 -14.60
C ILE A 90 -15.60 -9.06 -15.22
N SER A 91 -14.70 -8.16 -15.60
CA SER A 91 -13.34 -8.47 -16.03
C SER A 91 -12.36 -7.80 -15.07
N VAL A 92 -11.31 -8.51 -14.70
CA VAL A 92 -10.28 -8.05 -13.78
C VAL A 92 -8.89 -8.38 -14.31
N LEU A 93 -7.91 -7.59 -13.88
CA LEU A 93 -6.50 -7.94 -13.95
C LEU A 93 -5.99 -8.16 -12.53
N TYR A 94 -5.32 -9.28 -12.28
CA TYR A 94 -4.78 -9.63 -10.97
C TYR A 94 -3.36 -10.18 -11.07
N ASP A 95 -2.64 -10.12 -9.96
CA ASP A 95 -1.28 -10.66 -9.85
C ASP A 95 -1.30 -12.05 -9.21
N LEU A 96 -0.80 -13.05 -9.93
CA LEU A 96 -0.70 -14.44 -9.44
C LEU A 96 0.36 -14.60 -8.35
N THR A 97 1.39 -13.76 -8.35
CA THR A 97 2.53 -13.81 -7.42
C THR A 97 2.24 -13.07 -6.12
N ASP A 98 1.34 -12.10 -6.16
CA ASP A 98 0.88 -11.34 -5.00
C ASP A 98 -0.38 -11.98 -4.41
N SER A 99 -0.18 -12.93 -3.51
CA SER A 99 -1.25 -13.56 -2.75
C SER A 99 -1.12 -13.31 -1.25
N HIS A 100 -2.28 -13.17 -0.60
CA HIS A 100 -2.38 -12.99 0.83
C HIS A 100 -3.31 -14.05 1.42
N SER A 101 -2.85 -14.74 2.45
CA SER A 101 -3.64 -15.73 3.19
C SER A 101 -3.91 -15.17 4.59
N PRO A 102 -5.14 -14.70 4.87
CA PRO A 102 -5.52 -14.21 6.18
C PRO A 102 -5.32 -15.28 7.26
N PRO A 103 -5.00 -14.90 8.50
CA PRO A 103 -4.99 -15.86 9.61
C PRO A 103 -6.36 -16.52 9.73
N PHE A 104 -6.38 -17.85 9.87
CA PHE A 104 -7.61 -18.68 10.00
C PHE A 104 -8.50 -18.74 8.75
N ASP A 105 -7.97 -18.44 7.57
CA ASP A 105 -8.61 -18.64 6.28
C ASP A 105 -7.69 -19.53 5.43
N GLU A 106 -8.20 -20.67 4.95
CA GLU A 106 -7.40 -21.60 4.12
C GLU A 106 -7.23 -21.08 2.68
N ASN A 107 -7.95 -20.02 2.31
CA ASN A 107 -7.90 -19.46 0.97
C ASN A 107 -6.77 -18.43 0.83
N SER A 108 -6.08 -18.48 -0.32
CA SER A 108 -5.16 -17.44 -0.76
C SER A 108 -5.86 -16.49 -1.70
N TYR A 109 -5.79 -15.19 -1.38
CA TYR A 109 -6.47 -14.15 -2.16
C TYR A 109 -5.46 -13.36 -3.00
N HIS A 110 -5.75 -13.20 -4.28
CA HIS A 110 -4.91 -12.44 -5.20
C HIS A 110 -5.40 -11.01 -5.40
N THR A 111 -4.48 -10.06 -5.31
CA THR A 111 -4.79 -8.64 -5.45
C THR A 111 -5.20 -8.31 -6.88
N ILE A 112 -6.34 -7.63 -7.04
CA ILE A 112 -6.74 -7.07 -8.33
C ILE A 112 -6.23 -5.63 -8.52
N TYR A 113 -5.86 -5.32 -9.75
CA TYR A 113 -5.34 -4.02 -10.17
C TYR A 113 -6.28 -3.28 -11.12
N GLU A 114 -7.16 -4.00 -11.82
CA GLU A 114 -8.16 -3.43 -12.71
C GLU A 114 -9.50 -4.14 -12.51
N LEU A 115 -10.61 -3.39 -12.64
CA LEU A 115 -11.96 -3.94 -12.63
C LEU A 115 -12.83 -3.20 -13.64
N ILE A 116 -13.41 -3.97 -14.56
CA ILE A 116 -14.31 -3.53 -15.63
C ILE A 116 -15.64 -4.27 -15.47
N LYS A 117 -16.75 -3.55 -15.59
CA LYS A 117 -18.11 -4.10 -15.56
C LYS A 117 -18.79 -3.83 -16.90
N ASN A 118 -19.15 -4.86 -17.65
CA ASN A 118 -19.83 -4.73 -18.95
C ASN A 118 -19.12 -3.73 -19.90
N GLY A 119 -17.79 -3.69 -19.88
CA GLY A 119 -16.98 -2.73 -20.65
C GLY A 119 -16.79 -1.34 -20.00
N GLU A 120 -17.50 -1.00 -18.91
CA GLU A 120 -17.25 0.23 -18.15
C GLU A 120 -16.13 0.01 -17.12
N THR A 121 -15.09 0.83 -17.17
CA THR A 121 -14.02 0.82 -16.18
C THR A 121 -14.51 1.35 -14.84
N ILE A 122 -14.56 0.47 -13.84
CA ILE A 122 -14.88 0.83 -12.45
C ILE A 122 -13.61 1.27 -11.70
N ARG A 123 -12.51 0.54 -11.93
CA ARG A 123 -11.16 0.88 -11.47
C ARG A 123 -10.19 0.57 -12.59
N SER A 124 -9.34 1.54 -12.95
CA SER A 124 -8.29 1.34 -13.95
C SER A 124 -6.98 0.94 -13.30
N TYR A 125 -6.17 0.16 -14.02
CA TYR A 125 -4.80 -0.17 -13.61
C TYR A 125 -3.98 1.09 -13.26
N GLU A 126 -4.08 2.14 -14.08
CA GLU A 126 -3.32 3.38 -13.91
C GLU A 126 -3.67 4.08 -12.60
N SER A 127 -4.96 4.13 -12.25
CA SER A 127 -5.41 4.72 -10.98
C SER A 127 -4.87 3.95 -9.76
N MET A 128 -4.73 2.62 -9.88
CA MET A 128 -4.18 1.78 -8.82
C MET A 128 -2.67 1.99 -8.69
N VAL A 129 -1.93 2.03 -9.80
CA VAL A 129 -0.50 2.35 -9.81
C VAL A 129 -0.22 3.72 -9.18
N GLU A 130 -1.01 4.73 -9.55
CA GLU A 130 -0.87 6.07 -8.99
C GLU A 130 -1.14 6.06 -7.47
N ALA A 131 -2.17 5.34 -7.02
CA ALA A 131 -2.48 5.22 -5.60
C ALA A 131 -1.36 4.51 -4.81
N TYR A 132 -0.75 3.44 -5.35
CA TYR A 132 0.41 2.79 -4.74
C TYR A 132 1.66 3.70 -4.71
N ALA A 133 1.89 4.43 -5.80
CA ALA A 133 2.97 5.42 -5.87
C ALA A 133 2.76 6.56 -4.86
N ALA A 134 1.54 7.06 -4.72
CA ALA A 134 1.20 8.10 -3.75
C ALA A 134 1.39 7.59 -2.31
N ASN A 135 0.95 6.38 -2.01
CA ASN A 135 1.09 5.79 -0.68
C ASN A 135 2.56 5.55 -0.30
N SER A 136 3.38 5.06 -1.23
CA SER A 136 4.82 4.88 -1.00
C SER A 136 5.54 6.22 -0.78
N ARG A 137 5.18 7.29 -1.51
CA ARG A 137 5.77 8.64 -1.32
C ARG A 137 5.63 9.16 0.11
N ILE A 138 4.60 8.78 0.85
CA ILE A 138 4.43 9.16 2.26
C ILE A 138 5.61 8.66 3.10
N ALA A 139 6.02 7.39 2.91
CA ALA A 139 7.18 6.83 3.57
C ALA A 139 8.47 7.58 3.17
N GLY A 140 8.62 7.92 1.88
CA GLY A 140 9.74 8.71 1.39
C GLY A 140 9.85 10.08 2.06
N TRP A 141 8.74 10.83 2.11
CA TRP A 141 8.68 12.14 2.76
C TRP A 141 8.92 12.06 4.27
N ALA A 142 8.30 11.10 4.96
CA ALA A 142 8.54 10.88 6.38
C ALA A 142 10.01 10.54 6.66
N GLY A 143 10.63 9.75 5.80
CA GLY A 143 12.06 9.44 5.84
C GLY A 143 12.94 10.69 5.74
N LEU A 144 12.68 11.54 4.74
CA LEU A 144 13.42 12.79 4.54
C LEU A 144 13.27 13.76 5.72
N VAL A 145 12.06 13.93 6.25
CA VAL A 145 11.80 14.78 7.44
C VAL A 145 12.55 14.25 8.66
N SER A 146 12.55 12.94 8.87
CA SER A 146 13.28 12.31 9.98
C SER A 146 14.80 12.54 9.86
N LEU A 147 15.37 12.41 8.67
CA LEU A 147 16.79 12.71 8.42
C LEU A 147 17.12 14.19 8.63
N PHE A 148 16.23 15.09 8.21
CA PHE A 148 16.40 16.52 8.45
C PHE A 148 16.42 16.87 9.94
N ILE A 149 15.50 16.30 10.74
CA ILE A 149 15.47 16.45 12.19
C ILE A 149 16.75 15.90 12.84
N ALA A 150 17.25 14.74 12.38
CA ALA A 150 18.52 14.20 12.84
C ALA A 150 19.69 15.17 12.59
N GLY A 151 19.72 15.80 11.41
CA GLY A 151 20.70 16.84 11.07
C GLY A 151 20.64 18.05 12.01
N ILE A 152 19.43 18.52 12.36
CA ILE A 152 19.24 19.60 13.34
C ILE A 152 19.83 19.20 14.70
N PHE A 153 19.50 18.00 15.21
CA PHE A 153 20.04 17.54 16.49
C PHE A 153 21.56 17.42 16.47
N PHE A 154 22.14 16.97 15.37
CA PHE A 154 23.59 16.89 15.21
C PHE A 154 24.26 18.27 15.23
N LEU A 155 23.67 19.25 14.54
CA LEU A 155 24.16 20.64 14.56
C LEU A 155 24.06 21.26 15.96
N VAL A 156 22.97 21.00 16.69
CA VAL A 156 22.80 21.47 18.08
C VAL A 156 23.82 20.84 19.01
N ASP A 157 24.07 19.53 18.91
CA ASP A 157 25.10 18.83 19.69
C ASP A 157 26.49 19.42 19.42
N LYS A 158 26.86 19.58 18.14
CA LYS A 158 28.15 20.16 17.73
C LYS A 158 28.35 21.57 18.29
N ARG A 159 27.33 22.44 18.19
CA ARG A 159 27.39 23.81 18.73
C ARG A 159 27.52 23.82 20.26
N ARG A 160 26.88 22.90 20.97
CA ARG A 160 26.99 22.79 22.44
C ARG A 160 28.36 22.29 22.88
N LYS A 161 28.93 21.31 22.18
CA LYS A 161 30.30 20.82 22.46
C LYS A 161 31.33 21.93 22.28
N ILE A 162 31.26 22.70 21.18
CA ILE A 162 32.17 23.82 20.94
C ILE A 162 32.12 24.85 22.08
N LYS A 163 30.91 25.20 22.57
CA LYS A 163 30.76 26.13 23.71
C LYS A 163 31.30 25.58 25.04
N LEU A 164 31.26 24.26 25.25
CA LEU A 164 31.78 23.63 26.46
C LEU A 164 33.31 23.55 26.46
N THR A 165 33.94 23.50 25.30
CA THR A 165 35.41 23.48 25.14
C THR A 165 36.05 24.87 25.05
N SER A 166 35.25 25.93 24.94
CA SER A 166 35.72 27.32 24.84
C SER A 166 35.66 28.11 26.17
N ASN A 167 35.27 27.45 27.26
CA ASN A 167 35.29 27.94 28.65
C ASN A 167 36.29 27.11 29.44
#